data_AF-A0A1C5YEX1-F1
#
_entry.id   AF-A0A1C5YEX1-F1
#
_cell.length_a   1.000
_cell.length_b   1.000
_cell.length_c   1.000
_cell.angle_alpha   90.00
_cell.angle_beta   90.00
_cell.angle_gamma   90.00
#
_symmetry.space_group_name_H-M   'P 1'
#
loop_
_entity.id
_entity.type
_entity.pdbx_description
1 polymer ?
#
loop_
_entity_poly.entity_id
_entity_poly.type
_entity_poly.pdbx_seq_one_letter_code
_entity_poly.pdbx_strand_id
1 'polypeptide(L)'
;MDKELLLDSVKNKLNITWEDSLTNFKLSDLVNDAIVAMNFKLGADIDYSKNGLEHQLFLNYCLYSYNNCLNEFDTNYMNEIYQIRSIYEVKEYEENEIW
;
A
#
# COMPACT_ATOMS: atom_id res chain seq x y z
N MET A 1 -12.37 -0.58 -2.42
CA MET A 1 -11.09 0.01 -2.85
C MET A 1 -11.20 0.55 -4.25
N ASP A 2 -10.98 1.84 -4.41
CA ASP A 2 -10.98 2.53 -5.70
C ASP A 2 -9.56 2.49 -6.30
N LYS A 3 -9.39 1.67 -7.34
CA LYS A 3 -8.07 1.45 -7.96
C LYS A 3 -7.61 2.60 -8.85
N GLU A 4 -8.54 3.38 -9.41
CA GLU A 4 -8.21 4.53 -10.26
C GLU A 4 -7.63 5.65 -9.40
N LEU A 5 -8.30 5.97 -8.28
CA LEU A 5 -7.77 6.91 -7.29
C LEU A 5 -6.41 6.46 -6.72
N LEU A 6 -6.21 5.16 -6.55
CA LEU A 6 -4.95 4.62 -6.04
C LEU A 6 -3.82 4.74 -7.07
N LEU A 7 -4.10 4.46 -8.34
CA LEU A 7 -3.17 4.67 -9.45
C LEU A 7 -2.76 6.14 -9.54
N ASP A 8 -3.71 7.06 -9.46
CA ASP A 8 -3.44 8.51 -9.46
C ASP A 8 -2.57 8.92 -8.26
N SER A 9 -2.85 8.37 -7.08
CA SER A 9 -2.04 8.62 -5.88
C SER A 9 -0.60 8.12 -6.06
N VAL A 10 -0.40 6.97 -6.71
CA VAL A 10 0.92 6.44 -7.05
C VAL A 10 1.62 7.31 -8.10
N LYS A 11 0.93 7.71 -9.17
CA LYS A 11 1.49 8.64 -10.18
C LYS A 11 1.96 9.93 -9.53
N ASN A 12 1.13 10.50 -8.66
CA ASN A 12 1.47 11.70 -7.89
C ASN A 12 2.69 11.46 -6.98
N LYS A 13 2.75 10.34 -6.25
CA LYS A 13 3.89 9.97 -5.40
C LYS A 13 5.20 9.85 -6.19
N LEU A 14 5.11 9.35 -7.43
CA LEU A 14 6.24 9.18 -8.34
C LEU A 14 6.57 10.43 -9.17
N ASN A 15 5.81 11.53 -8.99
CA ASN A 15 5.90 12.75 -9.81
C ASN A 15 5.70 12.49 -11.32
N ILE A 16 4.85 11.52 -11.67
CA ILE A 16 4.48 11.21 -13.05
C ILE A 16 3.27 12.08 -13.41
N THR A 17 3.50 13.10 -14.22
CA THR A 17 2.49 14.11 -14.59
C THR A 17 1.94 13.97 -16.01
N TRP A 18 2.43 12.98 -16.77
CA TRP A 18 2.00 12.73 -18.15
C TRP A 18 1.01 11.57 -18.24
N GLU A 19 0.21 11.59 -19.29
CA GLU A 19 -0.63 10.47 -19.67
C GLU A 19 0.06 9.64 -20.73
N ASP A 20 0.43 8.41 -20.36
CA ASP A 20 0.97 7.40 -21.26
C ASP A 20 0.37 6.03 -20.94
N SER A 21 -0.24 5.41 -21.95
CA SER A 21 -0.98 4.15 -21.78
C SER A 21 -0.10 3.00 -21.28
N LEU A 22 1.15 2.91 -21.75
CA LEU A 22 2.08 1.86 -21.34
C LEU A 22 2.55 2.07 -19.90
N THR A 23 2.84 3.32 -19.54
CA THR A 23 3.19 3.71 -18.17
C THR A 23 2.02 3.42 -17.22
N ASN A 24 0.81 3.84 -17.57
CA ASN A 24 -0.40 3.60 -16.78
C ASN A 24 -0.65 2.08 -16.60
N PHE A 25 -0.44 1.28 -17.64
CA PHE A 25 -0.53 -0.18 -17.57
C PHE A 25 0.47 -0.77 -16.57
N LYS A 26 1.76 -0.42 -16.69
CA LYS A 26 2.81 -0.90 -15.78
C LYS A 26 2.59 -0.48 -14.33
N LEU A 27 2.14 0.75 -14.11
CA LEU A 27 1.81 1.25 -12.78
C LEU A 27 0.57 0.57 -12.20
N SER A 28 -0.40 0.20 -13.03
CA SER A 28 -1.57 -0.57 -12.61
C SER A 28 -1.18 -1.96 -12.11
N ASP A 29 -0.27 -2.64 -12.83
CA ASP A 29 0.29 -3.94 -12.38
C ASP A 29 1.04 -3.78 -11.06
N LEU A 30 1.90 -2.76 -10.95
CA LEU A 30 2.62 -2.44 -9.71
C LEU A 30 1.66 -2.18 -8.53
N VAL A 31 0.57 -1.44 -8.75
CA VAL A 31 -0.46 -1.19 -7.73
C VAL A 31 -1.11 -2.50 -7.27
N ASN A 32 -1.43 -3.41 -8.20
CA ASN A 32 -2.03 -4.69 -7.86
C ASN A 32 -1.07 -5.57 -7.04
N ASP A 33 0.20 -5.64 -7.44
CA ASP A 33 1.22 -6.39 -6.70
C ASP A 33 1.46 -5.79 -5.30
N ALA A 34 1.49 -4.46 -5.21
CA ALA A 34 1.65 -3.75 -3.94
C ALA A 34 0.47 -4.02 -2.98
N ILE A 35 -0.77 -4.10 -3.47
CA ILE A 35 -1.93 -4.44 -2.62
C ILE A 35 -1.73 -5.81 -1.98
N VAL A 36 -1.36 -6.81 -2.78
CA VAL A 36 -1.15 -8.19 -2.29
C VAL A 36 -0.01 -8.23 -1.29
N ALA A 37 1.11 -7.60 -1.60
CA ALA A 37 2.29 -7.58 -0.74
C ALA A 37 2.01 -6.85 0.59
N MET A 38 1.31 -5.72 0.55
CA MET A 38 0.98 -4.95 1.75
C MET A 38 -0.05 -5.68 2.62
N ASN A 39 -1.10 -6.29 2.03
CA ASN A 39 -2.04 -7.12 2.79
C ASN A 39 -1.33 -8.29 3.47
N PHE A 40 -0.39 -8.95 2.78
CA PHE A 40 0.41 -10.01 3.37
C PHE A 40 1.28 -9.51 4.54
N LYS A 41 1.95 -8.37 4.37
CA LYS A 41 2.80 -7.76 5.41
C LYS A 41 2.01 -7.29 6.62
N LEU A 42 0.81 -6.75 6.40
CA LEU A 42 -0.04 -6.15 7.43
C LEU A 42 -1.03 -7.14 8.04
N GLY A 43 -1.22 -8.31 7.44
CA GLY A 43 -2.10 -9.36 7.96
C GLY A 43 -3.59 -9.02 7.84
N ALA A 44 -3.97 -8.08 6.98
CA ALA A 44 -5.36 -7.63 6.83
C ALA A 44 -5.68 -7.27 5.37
N ASP A 45 -6.96 -7.33 5.01
CA ASP A 45 -7.45 -6.76 3.75
C ASP A 45 -7.78 -5.28 3.95
N ILE A 46 -7.03 -4.40 3.29
CA ILE A 46 -7.04 -2.97 3.58
C ILE A 46 -7.43 -2.16 2.34
N ASP A 47 -8.29 -1.17 2.54
CA ASP A 47 -8.65 -0.19 1.52
C ASP A 47 -7.63 0.96 1.47
N TYR A 48 -6.56 0.77 0.70
CA TYR A 48 -5.49 1.76 0.56
C TYR A 48 -5.89 3.02 -0.21
N SER A 49 -7.09 3.10 -0.82
CA SER A 49 -7.53 4.34 -1.49
C SER A 49 -7.98 5.43 -0.50
N LYS A 50 -8.02 5.12 0.81
CA LYS A 50 -8.36 6.07 1.86
C LYS A 50 -7.12 6.65 2.51
N ASN A 51 -7.07 7.98 2.67
CA ASN A 51 -5.98 8.64 3.39
C ASN A 51 -5.81 8.07 4.81
N GLY A 52 -4.56 7.78 5.19
CA GLY A 52 -4.23 7.14 6.46
C GLY A 52 -2.78 6.64 6.49
N LEU A 53 -2.41 5.98 7.59
CA LEU A 53 -1.07 5.39 7.75
C LEU A 53 -0.86 4.27 6.73
N GLU A 54 -1.89 3.47 6.48
CA GLU A 54 -1.92 2.38 5.53
C GLU A 54 -1.68 2.88 4.11
N HIS A 55 -2.35 3.97 3.71
CA HIS A 55 -2.15 4.60 2.41
C HIS A 55 -0.74 5.17 2.25
N GLN A 56 -0.22 5.86 3.27
CA GLN A 56 1.14 6.39 3.22
C GLN A 56 2.19 5.27 3.07
N LEU A 57 2.04 4.19 3.84
CA LEU A 57 2.93 3.05 3.77
C LEU A 57 2.84 2.34 2.40
N PHE A 58 1.62 2.16 1.87
CA PHE A 58 1.39 1.63 0.53
C PHE A 58 2.07 2.48 -0.56
N LEU A 59 1.94 3.81 -0.51
CA LEU A 59 2.61 4.70 -1.46
C LEU A 59 4.12 4.62 -1.36
N ASN A 60 4.67 4.45 -0.16
CA ASN A 60 6.11 4.23 0.02
C ASN A 60 6.54 2.87 -0.54
N TYR A 61 5.74 1.81 -0.39
CA TYR A 61 6.03 0.51 -1.00
C TYR A 61 6.09 0.64 -2.53
N CYS A 62 5.11 1.33 -3.13
CA CYS A 62 5.08 1.59 -4.57
C CYS A 62 6.31 2.37 -5.03
N LEU A 63 6.72 3.40 -4.28
CA LEU A 63 7.93 4.17 -4.55
C LEU A 63 9.19 3.27 -4.53
N TYR A 64 9.31 2.39 -3.54
CA TYR A 64 10.48 1.51 -3.42
C TYR A 64 10.52 0.45 -4.52
N SER A 65 9.37 -0.14 -4.84
CA SER A 65 9.23 -1.10 -5.94
C SER A 65 9.61 -0.46 -7.27
N TYR A 66 9.07 0.73 -7.57
CA TYR A 66 9.36 1.46 -8.79
C TYR A 66 10.85 1.80 -8.96
N ASN A 67 11.53 2.17 -7.87
CA ASN A 67 12.95 2.51 -7.86
C ASN A 67 13.88 1.30 -7.73
N ASN A 68 13.37 0.07 -7.77
CA ASN A 68 14.14 -1.17 -7.60
C ASN A 68 14.93 -1.25 -6.29
N CYS A 69 14.44 -0.63 -5.21
CA CYS A 69 15.04 -0.66 -3.87
C CYS A 69 14.17 -1.41 -2.86
N LEU A 70 13.31 -2.31 -3.33
CA LEU A 70 12.36 -3.04 -2.48
C LEU A 70 13.03 -3.87 -1.37
N ASN A 71 14.28 -4.27 -1.58
CA ASN A 71 15.10 -4.97 -0.59
C ASN A 71 15.36 -4.15 0.69
N GLU A 72 15.18 -2.83 0.67
CA GLU A 72 15.36 -1.94 1.83
C GLU A 72 14.03 -1.60 2.53
N PHE A 73 12.89 -1.87 1.89
CA PHE A 73 11.58 -1.40 2.35
C PHE A 73 11.24 -1.92 3.76
N ASP A 74 11.40 -3.22 4.00
CA ASP A 74 11.01 -3.84 5.27
C ASP A 74 11.85 -3.32 6.44
N THR A 75 13.12 -2.99 6.21
CA THR A 75 13.98 -2.37 7.22
C THR A 75 13.57 -0.93 7.49
N ASN A 76 13.28 -0.15 6.44
CA ASN A 76 13.01 1.28 6.57
C ASN A 76 11.62 1.58 7.16
N TYR A 77 10.65 0.68 6.98
CA TYR A 77 9.28 0.85 7.47
C TYR A 77 8.84 -0.20 8.49
N MET A 78 9.81 -0.86 9.14
CA MET A 78 9.53 -1.93 10.12
C MET A 78 8.57 -1.45 11.22
N ASN A 79 8.77 -0.24 11.72
CA ASN A 79 7.96 0.33 12.79
C ASN A 79 6.51 0.58 12.34
N GLU A 80 6.32 1.18 11.16
CA GLU A 80 5.01 1.46 10.58
C GLU A 80 4.25 0.17 10.29
N ILE A 81 4.93 -0.85 9.76
CA ILE A 81 4.35 -2.18 9.55
C ILE A 81 3.83 -2.73 10.87
N TYR A 82 4.62 -2.72 11.95
CA TYR A 82 4.16 -3.25 13.24
C TYR A 82 3.03 -2.43 13.85
N GLN A 83 3.09 -1.10 13.78
CA GLN A 83 2.04 -0.25 14.30
C GLN A 83 0.70 -0.52 13.62
N ILE A 84 0.71 -0.62 12.29
CA ILE A 84 -0.51 -0.92 11.54
C ILE A 84 -0.99 -2.34 11.85
N ARG A 85 -0.10 -3.34 11.90
CA ARG A 85 -0.47 -4.71 12.30
C ARG A 85 -1.19 -4.72 13.65
N SER A 86 -0.64 -4.04 14.67
CA SER A 86 -1.28 -3.95 15.99
C SER A 86 -2.69 -3.33 15.93
N ILE A 87 -2.92 -2.33 15.07
CA ILE A 87 -4.26 -1.73 14.89
C ILE A 87 -5.25 -2.77 14.34
N TYR A 88 -4.85 -3.56 13.35
CA TYR A 88 -5.72 -4.56 12.73
C TYR A 88 -5.92 -5.80 13.60
N GLU A 89 -4.89 -6.24 14.32
CA GLU A 89 -5.00 -7.31 15.31
C GLU A 89 -6.06 -6.95 16.37
N VAL A 90 -6.03 -5.72 16.92
CA VAL A 90 -7.04 -5.27 17.90
C VAL A 90 -8.44 -5.25 17.29
N LYS A 91 -8.61 -4.73 16.07
CA LYS A 91 -9.91 -4.73 15.38
C LYS A 91 -10.46 -6.14 15.19
N GLU A 92 -9.60 -7.08 14.78
CA GLU A 92 -9.99 -8.48 14.60
C GLU A 92 -10.40 -9.13 15.94
N TYR A 93 -9.71 -8.84 17.05
CA TYR A 93 -10.14 -9.29 18.37
C TYR A 93 -11.51 -8.72 18.76
N GLU A 94 -11.73 -7.41 18.59
CA GLU A 94 -13.01 -6.76 18.90
C GLU A 94 -14.18 -7.35 18.09
N GLU A 95 -13.97 -7.64 16.81
CA GLU A 95 -14.99 -8.27 15.95
C GLU A 95 -15.31 -9.72 16.37
N ASN A 96 -14.32 -10.45 16.86
CA ASN A 96 -14.47 -11.84 17.31
C ASN A 96 -14.99 -11.99 18.75
N GLU A 97 -14.95 -10.94 19.58
CA GLU A 97 -15.44 -10.93 20.96
C GLU A 97 -16.94 -10.59 21.10
N ILE A 98 -17.61 -10.20 20.02
CA ILE A 98 -19.07 -9.97 20.02
C ILE A 98 -19.80 -11.33 19.97
N TRP A 99 -20.09 -11.89 21.15
CA TRP A 99 -20.98 -13.03 21.37
C TRP A 99 -22.40 -12.59 21.77
#